data_AF-A0A3D3ER11-F1
#
_entry.id   AF-A0A3D3ER11-F1
#
_cell.length_a   1.000
_cell.length_b   1.000
_cell.length_c   1.000
_cell.angle_alpha   90.00
_cell.angle_beta   90.00
_cell.angle_gamma   90.00
#
_symmetry.space_group_name_H-M   'P 1'
#
loop_
_entity.id
_entity.type
_entity.pdbx_description
1 polymer ?
#
loop_
_entity_poly.entity_id
_entity_poly.type
_entity_poly.pdbx_seq_one_letter_code
_entity_poly.pdbx_strand_id
1 'polypeptide(L)'
;MKKDKIKFLFYTLTHPVDGFYEIRHHGKGSIGLSLLTVSFCGIAYCINKRYAGFIVNAADTRNVNSLLYMFTIFVLFFLFCIGNWSVTCLMNGEGRMQDIITATGYALL
;
A
#
# COMPACT_ATOMS: atom_id res chain seq x y z
N MET A 1 -18.58 13.41 3.05
CA MET A 1 -18.26 12.18 2.28
C MET A 1 -16.76 12.01 1.97
N LYS A 2 -16.07 12.91 1.25
CA LYS A 2 -14.61 12.77 1.00
C LYS A 2 -13.74 13.12 2.22
N LYS A 3 -14.11 14.14 3.00
CA LYS A 3 -13.39 14.57 4.21
C LYS A 3 -13.37 13.50 5.31
N ASP A 4 -14.47 12.76 5.45
CA ASP A 4 -14.62 11.72 6.47
C ASP A 4 -13.69 10.53 6.21
N LYS A 5 -13.48 10.19 4.92
CA LYS A 5 -12.54 9.13 4.49
C LYS A 5 -11.08 9.50 4.76
N ILE A 6 -10.71 10.76 4.56
CA ILE A 6 -9.36 11.26 4.89
C ILE A 6 -9.17 11.29 6.41
N LYS A 7 -10.18 11.71 7.17
CA LYS A 7 -10.11 11.66 8.64
C LYS A 7 -9.97 10.22 9.15
N PHE A 8 -10.64 9.27 8.52
CA PHE A 8 -10.52 7.84 8.83
C PHE A 8 -9.13 7.27 8.51
N LEU A 9 -8.48 7.75 7.44
CA LEU A 9 -7.10 7.42 7.12
C LEU A 9 -6.14 7.80 8.26
N PHE A 10 -6.22 9.04 8.75
CA PHE A 10 -5.43 9.49 9.89
C PHE A 10 -5.85 8.83 11.22
N TYR A 11 -7.13 8.48 11.38
CA TYR A 11 -7.61 7.73 12.55
C TYR A 11 -6.93 6.35 12.64
N THR A 12 -6.81 5.66 11.51
CA THR A 12 -6.16 4.34 11.42
C THR A 12 -4.70 4.39 11.88
N LEU A 13 -3.98 5.51 11.70
CA LEU A 13 -2.63 5.67 12.24
C LEU A 13 -2.59 5.70 13.78
N THR A 14 -3.59 6.34 14.39
CA THR A 14 -3.65 6.46 15.86
C THR A 14 -4.18 5.21 16.53
N HIS A 15 -5.11 4.51 15.88
CA HIS A 15 -5.77 3.31 16.40
C HIS A 15 -5.77 2.24 15.31
N PRO A 16 -4.63 1.53 15.10
CA PRO A 16 -4.50 0.59 13.98
C PRO A 16 -5.44 -0.60 14.11
N VAL A 17 -5.58 -1.18 15.32
CA VAL A 17 -6.45 -2.35 15.54
C VAL A 17 -7.91 -2.03 15.21
N ASP A 18 -8.42 -0.92 15.74
CA ASP A 18 -9.80 -0.48 15.50
C ASP A 18 -10.00 -0.05 14.04
N GLY A 19 -9.02 0.63 13.44
CA GLY A 19 -9.06 1.03 12.04
C GLY A 19 -9.16 -0.17 11.09
N PHE A 20 -8.34 -1.20 11.28
CA PHE A 20 -8.41 -2.43 10.47
C PHE A 20 -9.69 -3.24 10.74
N TYR A 21 -10.18 -3.25 11.99
CA TYR A 21 -11.46 -3.85 12.33
C TYR A 21 -12.63 -3.16 11.61
N GLU A 22 -12.64 -1.83 11.59
CA GLU A 22 -13.65 -1.04 10.87
C GLU A 22 -13.58 -1.21 9.34
N ILE A 23 -12.38 -1.42 8.78
CA ILE A 23 -12.22 -1.75 7.36
C ILE A 23 -12.91 -3.08 7.04
N ARG A 24 -12.70 -4.11 7.87
CA ARG A 24 -13.27 -5.46 7.65
C ARG A 24 -14.77 -5.54 7.90
N HIS A 25 -15.27 -4.96 8.99
CA HIS A 25 -16.67 -5.14 9.40
C HIS A 25 -17.61 -4.04 8.93
N HIS A 26 -17.13 -2.80 8.79
CA HIS A 26 -17.96 -1.65 8.41
C HIS A 26 -17.73 -1.15 6.98
N GLY A 27 -16.77 -1.72 6.24
CA GLY A 27 -16.52 -1.38 4.83
C GLY A 27 -16.20 0.10 4.60
N LYS A 28 -15.71 0.81 5.64
CA LYS A 28 -15.33 2.23 5.54
C LYS A 28 -14.07 2.46 4.71
N GLY A 29 -13.41 1.37 4.31
CA GLY A 29 -12.26 1.36 3.45
C GLY A 29 -12.50 2.06 2.11
N SER A 30 -11.55 2.90 1.69
CA SER A 30 -11.61 3.59 0.41
C SER A 30 -10.47 3.13 -0.48
N ILE A 31 -10.78 2.33 -1.50
CA ILE A 31 -9.82 1.78 -2.47
C ILE A 31 -8.98 2.89 -3.10
N GLY A 32 -9.60 4.00 -3.51
CA GLY A 32 -8.89 5.14 -4.09
C GLY A 32 -7.91 5.83 -3.14
N LEU A 33 -8.15 5.74 -1.82
CA LEU A 33 -7.22 6.28 -0.82
C LEU A 33 -6.05 5.31 -0.61
N SER A 34 -6.31 4.01 -0.57
CA SER A 34 -5.27 2.97 -0.51
C SER A 34 -4.29 3.09 -1.69
N LEU A 35 -4.81 3.22 -2.92
CA LEU A 35 -3.97 3.36 -4.10
C LEU A 35 -3.13 4.65 -4.09
N LEU A 36 -3.69 5.74 -3.54
CA LEU A 36 -2.97 7.00 -3.36
C LEU A 36 -1.82 6.85 -2.36
N THR A 37 -2.04 6.15 -1.24
CA THR A 37 -0.98 5.85 -0.26
C THR A 37 0.13 5.01 -0.86
N VAL A 38 -0.20 3.95 -1.60
CA VAL A 38 0.78 3.10 -2.29
C VAL A 38 1.61 3.93 -3.27
N SER A 39 0.98 4.85 -4.00
CA SER A 39 1.68 5.75 -4.92
C SER A 39 2.64 6.70 -4.17
N PHE A 40 2.20 7.27 -3.04
CA PHE A 40 3.05 8.10 -2.18
C PHE A 40 4.25 7.32 -1.62
N CYS A 41 4.03 6.08 -1.16
CA CYS A 41 5.08 5.18 -0.71
C CYS A 41 6.09 4.89 -1.84
N GLY A 42 5.59 4.65 -3.06
CA GLY A 42 6.42 4.47 -4.24
C GLY A 42 7.29 5.67 -4.57
N ILE A 43 6.73 6.89 -4.49
CA ILE A 43 7.48 8.14 -4.68
C ILE A 43 8.54 8.29 -3.58
N ALA A 44 8.19 8.05 -2.32
CA ALA A 44 9.12 8.14 -1.19
C ALA A 44 10.30 7.18 -1.35
N TYR A 45 10.05 5.94 -1.79
CA TYR A 45 11.08 4.96 -2.09
C TYR A 45 11.99 5.39 -3.24
N CYS A 46 11.43 5.93 -4.33
CA CYS A 46 12.20 6.45 -5.46
C CYS A 46 13.12 7.60 -5.02
N ILE A 47 12.63 8.51 -4.18
CA ILE A 47 13.43 9.60 -3.59
C ILE A 47 14.55 9.01 -2.72
N ASN A 48 14.21 8.11 -1.80
CA ASN A 48 15.19 7.49 -0.89
C ASN A 48 16.32 6.82 -1.68
N LYS A 49 15.99 6.06 -2.73
CA LYS A 49 16.97 5.37 -3.58
C LYS A 49 17.81 6.31 -4.44
N ARG A 50 17.26 7.46 -4.85
CA ARG A 50 17.97 8.45 -5.68
C ARG A 50 18.88 9.38 -4.88
N TYR A 51 18.50 9.70 -3.64
CA TYR A 51 19.29 10.52 -2.71
C TYR A 51 20.14 9.68 -1.74
N ALA A 52 20.08 8.34 -1.81
CA ALA A 52 20.95 7.47 -1.05
C ALA A 52 22.42 7.77 -1.39
N GLY A 53 23.21 8.07 -0.35
CA GLY A 53 24.61 8.44 -0.49
C GLY A 53 25.47 7.35 -1.11
N PHE A 54 26.54 7.75 -1.80
CA PHE A 54 27.46 6.89 -2.53
C PHE A 54 28.03 5.70 -1.70
N ILE A 55 28.10 5.86 -0.37
CA ILE A 55 28.57 4.81 0.55
C ILE A 55 27.62 3.61 0.61
N VAL A 56 26.30 3.85 0.47
CA VAL A 56 25.25 2.83 0.61
C VAL A 56 24.69 2.41 -0.75
N ASN A 57 24.86 3.26 -1.77
CA ASN A 57 24.32 3.05 -3.10
C ASN A 57 25.34 2.32 -3.99
N ALA A 58 25.29 0.99 -3.99
CA ALA A 58 26.11 0.15 -4.87
C ALA A 58 25.65 0.19 -6.35
N ALA A 59 24.54 0.87 -6.66
CA ALA A 59 23.99 1.00 -8.00
C ALA A 59 24.41 2.33 -8.64
N ASP A 60 24.86 2.25 -9.90
CA ASP A 60 25.26 3.41 -10.70
C ASP A 60 24.07 4.37 -10.90
N THR A 61 24.11 5.54 -10.25
CA THR A 61 23.04 6.54 -10.21
C THR A 61 22.65 7.06 -11.60
N ARG A 62 23.47 6.83 -12.64
CA ARG A 62 23.23 7.25 -14.03
C ARG A 62 22.34 6.32 -14.84
N ASN A 63 22.17 5.05 -14.45
CA ASN A 63 21.36 4.07 -15.19
C ASN A 63 20.06 3.65 -14.48
N VAL A 64 19.76 4.23 -13.32
CA VAL A 64 18.57 3.89 -12.55
C VAL A 64 17.31 4.53 -13.15
N ASN A 65 16.50 3.69 -13.80
CA ASN A 65 15.20 4.09 -14.34
C ASN A 65 14.17 4.18 -13.20
N SER A 66 13.92 5.40 -12.70
CA SER A 66 12.96 5.66 -11.61
C SER A 66 11.55 5.14 -11.92
N LEU A 67 11.17 5.12 -13.20
CA LEU A 67 9.87 4.61 -13.64
C LEU A 67 9.75 3.11 -13.38
N LEU A 68 10.84 2.36 -13.61
CA LEU A 68 10.89 0.92 -13.39
C LEU A 68 10.79 0.60 -11.89
N TYR A 69 11.46 1.36 -11.03
CA TYR A 69 11.35 1.19 -9.57
C TYR A 69 9.93 1.43 -9.06
N MET A 70 9.27 2.48 -9.57
CA MET A 70 7.88 2.75 -9.23
C MET A 70 6.98 1.57 -9.67
N PHE A 71 7.17 1.07 -10.89
CA PHE A 71 6.42 -0.09 -11.39
C PHE A 71 6.68 -1.35 -10.57
N THR A 72 7.94 -1.61 -10.15
CA THR A 72 8.28 -2.75 -9.29
C THR A 72 7.48 -2.74 -7.99
N ILE A 73 7.30 -1.59 -7.36
CA ILE A 73 6.52 -1.47 -6.11
C ILE A 73 5.05 -1.78 -6.36
N PHE A 74 4.47 -1.25 -7.44
CA PHE A 74 3.09 -1.57 -7.82
C PHE A 74 2.92 -3.06 -8.12
N VAL A 75 3.84 -3.68 -8.87
CA VAL A 75 3.81 -5.11 -9.15
C VAL A 75 3.90 -5.93 -7.85
N LEU A 76 4.81 -5.58 -6.95
CA LEU A 76 4.96 -6.27 -5.67
C LEU A 76 3.70 -6.12 -4.80
N PHE A 77 3.10 -4.94 -4.78
CA PHE A 77 1.84 -4.66 -4.09
C PHE A 77 0.69 -5.52 -4.64
N PHE A 78 0.50 -5.55 -5.96
CA PHE A 78 -0.54 -6.37 -6.58
C PHE A 78 -0.27 -7.86 -6.42
N LEU A 79 0.98 -8.31 -6.53
CA LEU A 79 1.38 -9.69 -6.29
C LEU A 79 1.04 -10.12 -4.87
N PHE A 80 1.33 -9.26 -3.87
CA PHE A 80 0.97 -9.50 -2.49
C PHE A 80 -0.55 -9.58 -2.30
N CYS A 81 -1.31 -8.65 -2.88
CA CYS A 81 -2.77 -8.65 -2.78
C CYS A 81 -3.40 -9.89 -3.44
N ILE A 82 -2.95 -10.27 -4.64
CA ILE A 82 -3.44 -11.44 -5.37
C ILE A 82 -3.04 -12.74 -4.66
N GLY A 83 -1.84 -12.81 -4.10
CA GLY A 83 -1.38 -13.96 -3.32
C GLY A 83 -2.26 -14.19 -2.09
N ASN A 84 -2.50 -13.14 -1.30
CA ASN A 84 -3.39 -13.23 -0.14
C ASN A 84 -4.83 -13.55 -0.55
N TRP A 85 -5.32 -12.97 -1.64
CA TRP A 85 -6.65 -13.28 -2.15
C TRP A 85 -6.75 -14.75 -2.58
N SER A 86 -5.73 -15.30 -3.24
CA SER A 86 -5.69 -16.71 -3.64
C SER A 86 -5.73 -17.65 -2.44
N VAL A 87 -5.02 -17.32 -1.35
CA VAL A 87 -5.10 -18.07 -0.09
C VAL A 87 -6.50 -18.01 0.50
N THR A 88 -7.14 -16.84 0.48
CA THR A 88 -8.53 -16.72 0.98
C THR A 88 -9.53 -17.50 0.12
N CYS A 89 -9.33 -17.60 -1.20
CA CYS A 89 -10.16 -18.46 -2.06
C CYS A 89 -10.05 -19.94 -1.68
N LEU A 90 -8.86 -20.39 -1.23
CA LEU A 90 -8.67 -21.75 -0.72
C LEU A 90 -9.37 -21.95 0.64
N MET A 91 -9.45 -20.91 1.47
CA MET A 91 -10.11 -20.92 2.78
C MET A 91 -11.60 -20.50 2.71
N ASN A 92 -12.36 -21.02 1.74
CA ASN A 92 -13.79 -20.73 1.52
C ASN A 92 -14.16 -19.28 1.14
N GLY A 93 -13.20 -18.46 0.70
CA GLY A 93 -13.49 -17.15 0.11
C GLY A 93 -13.94 -16.07 1.10
N GLU A 94 -13.65 -16.23 2.40
CA GLU A 94 -14.07 -15.25 3.42
C GLU A 94 -13.41 -13.87 3.28
N GLY A 95 -12.30 -13.78 2.53
CA GLY A 95 -11.61 -12.52 2.26
C GLY A 95 -12.07 -11.86 0.96
N ARG A 96 -12.68 -10.67 1.03
CA ARG A 96 -12.96 -9.86 -0.15
C ARG A 96 -11.68 -9.18 -0.64
N MET A 97 -11.40 -9.24 -1.93
CA MET A 97 -10.23 -8.59 -2.55
C MET A 97 -10.15 -7.08 -2.24
N GLN A 98 -11.29 -6.40 -2.14
CA GLN A 98 -11.36 -4.97 -1.81
C GLN A 98 -10.83 -4.65 -0.41
N ASP A 99 -11.08 -5.54 0.55
CA ASP A 99 -10.63 -5.36 1.94
C ASP A 99 -9.12 -5.59 2.03
N ILE A 100 -8.60 -6.59 1.30
CA ILE A 100 -7.17 -6.89 1.22
C ILE A 100 -6.41 -5.67 0.66
N ILE A 101 -6.85 -5.14 -0.48
CA ILE A 101 -6.24 -3.96 -1.13
C ILE A 101 -6.29 -2.74 -0.21
N THR A 102 -7.40 -2.56 0.51
CA THR A 102 -7.54 -1.39 1.37
C THR A 102 -6.68 -1.52 2.62
N ALA A 103 -6.65 -2.68 3.25
CA ALA A 103 -5.81 -2.96 4.42
C ALA A 103 -4.33 -2.83 4.09
N THR A 104 -3.86 -3.40 2.98
CA THR A 104 -2.44 -3.31 2.58
C THR A 104 -2.04 -1.88 2.23
N GLY A 105 -2.88 -1.14 1.51
CA GLY A 105 -2.57 0.26 1.19
C GLY A 105 -2.61 1.19 2.41
N TYR A 106 -3.47 0.93 3.40
CA TYR A 106 -3.50 1.70 4.66
C TYR A 106 -2.33 1.32 5.57
N ALA A 107 -1.87 0.06 5.54
CA ALA A 107 -0.70 -0.39 6.29
C ALA A 107 0.64 0.18 5.74
N LEU A 108 0.65 0.66 4.49
CA LEU A 108 1.80 1.31 3.87
C LEU A 108 1.88 2.82 4.15
N LEU A 109 0.92 3.37 4.89
CA LEU A 109 0.88 4.77 5.28
C LEU A 109 1.81 5.05 6.45
#